data_AF-A0A800AI76-F1
#
_entry.id   AF-A0A800AI76-F1
#
_cell.length_a   1.000
_cell.length_b   1.000
_cell.length_c   1.000
_cell.angle_alpha   90.00
_cell.angle_beta   90.00
_cell.angle_gamma   90.00
#
_symmetry.space_group_name_H-M   'P 1'
#
loop_
_entity.id
_entity.type
_entity.pdbx_description
1 polymer ?
#
loop_
_entity_poly.entity_id
_entity_poly.type
_entity_poly.pdbx_seq_one_letter_code
_entity_poly.pdbx_strand_id
1 'polypeptide(L)'
;MRARRVVTAFLEHQGKILILKRSDKVRTYKRHWAGVSGSIEADESPDERVETEIEEETSLNPKDIHFVRKGRPLRIEDGDYLWTVYPFLYRVPQPDRVKIDWEHTEKRWIYPDEIAGYETVKNLEQTLKRVYLASEIAEGIDKIEQDRAHGASELASMALDVLKTAMEFPAIGETDELFEYLSNIGWHLHHIRPSMSPLINAIAYVLYQSQRRLNQAENISDFKRHILKIIDEYKAYLKDALAIIYRDTKALLSDDMTIFTHSYSSTVVNAILASGRRNLNIIVTESRPLNEGVKTATKVAQEYDVTLITDAQAGYFIANADIVLMGADSILSDGSLINKVGTHLIALAAQKHKVPVYALCQTNKFHLRSYDGETIKLEEKDGREVISENIPNVSVRNIYFEITPAELISGIVTEKGILGPKDFASQLKNWRKALACLEQLDFFC
;
A
#
# COMPACT_ATOMS: atom_id res chain seq x y z
N MET A 1 -28.58 -18.03 5.47
CA MET A 1 -28.10 -17.69 4.13
C MET A 1 -26.96 -18.64 3.77
N ARG A 2 -26.98 -19.26 2.57
CA ARG A 2 -25.89 -20.13 2.08
C ARG A 2 -24.81 -19.24 1.46
N ALA A 3 -23.59 -19.31 1.96
CA ALA A 3 -22.47 -18.54 1.40
C ALA A 3 -21.96 -19.19 0.11
N ARG A 4 -21.71 -18.38 -0.92
CA ARG A 4 -21.06 -18.79 -2.17
C ARG A 4 -19.98 -17.80 -2.53
N ARG A 5 -18.89 -18.30 -3.11
CA ARG A 5 -17.74 -17.52 -3.55
C ARG A 5 -17.64 -17.63 -5.07
N VAL A 6 -17.44 -16.52 -5.75
CA VAL A 6 -17.38 -16.45 -7.22
C VAL A 6 -16.25 -15.50 -7.63
N VAL A 7 -15.52 -15.83 -8.68
CA VAL A 7 -14.61 -14.88 -9.35
C VAL A 7 -15.34 -14.21 -10.52
N THR A 8 -14.99 -12.96 -10.81
CA THR A 8 -15.39 -12.29 -12.05
C THR A 8 -14.18 -11.59 -12.65
N ALA A 9 -13.68 -12.10 -13.78
CA ALA A 9 -12.66 -11.44 -14.58
C ALA A 9 -13.28 -10.55 -15.65
N PHE A 10 -12.78 -9.32 -15.71
CA PHE A 10 -12.97 -8.42 -16.84
C PHE A 10 -11.70 -8.44 -17.70
N LEU A 11 -11.88 -8.72 -18.98
CA LEU A 11 -10.81 -8.68 -19.97
C LEU A 11 -10.86 -7.34 -20.69
N GLU A 12 -9.77 -6.59 -20.68
CA GLU A 12 -9.65 -5.23 -21.22
C GLU A 12 -8.76 -5.20 -22.47
N HIS A 13 -9.20 -4.45 -23.47
CA HIS A 13 -8.40 -4.10 -24.65
C HIS A 13 -8.76 -2.70 -25.16
N GLN A 14 -7.77 -1.80 -25.16
CA GLN A 14 -7.90 -0.43 -25.67
C GLN A 14 -9.08 0.34 -25.07
N GLY A 15 -9.27 0.22 -23.76
CA GLY A 15 -10.33 0.90 -23.00
C GLY A 15 -11.71 0.26 -23.14
N LYS A 16 -11.81 -0.89 -23.82
CA LYS A 16 -13.04 -1.69 -23.90
C LYS A 16 -12.91 -2.93 -23.03
N ILE A 17 -14.03 -3.39 -22.48
CA ILE A 17 -14.14 -4.63 -21.74
C ILE A 17 -14.91 -5.69 -22.53
N LEU A 18 -14.52 -6.94 -22.37
CA LEU A 18 -15.26 -8.09 -22.88
C LEU A 18 -16.47 -8.38 -21.98
N ILE A 19 -17.65 -8.47 -22.57
CA ILE A 19 -18.84 -9.05 -21.96
C ILE A 19 -19.32 -10.25 -22.77
N LEU A 20 -19.82 -11.26 -22.07
CA LEU A 20 -20.24 -12.55 -22.61
C LEU A 20 -21.71 -12.78 -22.32
N LYS A 21 -22.48 -13.17 -23.34
CA LYS A 21 -23.92 -13.45 -23.18
C LYS A 21 -24.12 -14.92 -22.85
N ARG A 22 -24.61 -15.19 -21.64
CA ARG A 22 -24.82 -16.54 -21.10
C ARG A 22 -25.84 -17.31 -21.92
N SER A 23 -25.56 -18.58 -22.21
CA SER A 23 -26.40 -19.47 -22.99
C SER A 23 -27.62 -19.97 -22.20
N ASP A 24 -28.53 -20.69 -22.86
CA ASP A 24 -29.67 -21.33 -22.17
C ASP A 24 -29.27 -22.60 -21.39
N LYS A 25 -28.02 -23.07 -21.56
CA LYS A 25 -27.48 -24.30 -20.96
C LYS A 25 -26.95 -24.09 -19.54
N VAL A 26 -26.58 -22.86 -19.17
CA VAL A 26 -26.09 -22.55 -17.82
C VAL A 26 -27.22 -22.62 -16.79
N ARG A 27 -26.88 -22.79 -15.50
CA ARG A 27 -27.87 -22.96 -14.44
C ARG A 27 -28.58 -21.67 -14.01
N THR A 28 -27.88 -20.54 -14.03
CA THR A 28 -28.35 -19.24 -13.49
C THR A 28 -28.14 -18.11 -14.50
N TYR A 29 -28.99 -17.09 -14.43
CA TYR A 29 -28.95 -15.88 -15.28
C TYR A 29 -28.81 -16.17 -16.78
N LYS A 30 -29.66 -17.06 -17.30
CA LYS A 30 -29.69 -17.40 -18.74
C LYS A 30 -29.91 -16.14 -19.58
N ARG A 31 -29.21 -16.01 -20.71
CA ARG A 31 -29.30 -14.88 -21.66
C ARG A 31 -28.84 -13.52 -21.14
N HIS A 32 -28.41 -13.43 -19.87
CA HIS A 32 -27.84 -12.21 -19.30
C HIS A 32 -26.37 -12.08 -19.71
N TRP A 33 -25.87 -10.85 -19.76
CA TRP A 33 -24.47 -10.53 -19.99
C TRP A 33 -23.65 -10.63 -18.69
N ALA A 34 -22.46 -11.19 -18.78
CA ALA A 34 -21.54 -11.39 -17.66
C ALA A 34 -20.09 -11.05 -18.06
N GLY A 35 -19.22 -10.92 -17.05
CA GLY A 35 -17.79 -11.12 -17.26
C GLY A 35 -17.48 -12.63 -17.31
N VAL A 36 -16.19 -12.96 -17.36
CA VAL A 36 -15.74 -14.36 -17.19
C VAL A 36 -15.90 -14.73 -15.72
N SER A 37 -16.69 -15.74 -15.38
CA SER A 37 -17.13 -15.96 -14.00
C SER A 37 -17.36 -17.41 -13.61
N GLY A 38 -16.64 -17.85 -12.58
CA GLY A 38 -16.77 -19.19 -12.00
C GLY A 38 -16.99 -19.21 -10.49
N SER A 39 -17.56 -20.31 -10.00
CA SER A 39 -17.70 -20.57 -8.57
C SER A 39 -16.39 -21.07 -7.99
N ILE A 40 -16.02 -20.60 -6.80
CA ILE A 40 -14.82 -21.02 -6.08
C ILE A 40 -15.19 -22.17 -5.15
N GLU A 41 -14.52 -23.31 -5.31
CA GLU A 41 -14.67 -24.46 -4.42
C GLU A 41 -13.95 -24.23 -3.08
N ALA A 42 -14.19 -25.08 -2.08
CA ALA A 42 -13.80 -24.79 -0.69
C ALA A 42 -12.28 -24.74 -0.44
N ASP A 43 -11.49 -25.46 -1.24
CA ASP A 43 -10.04 -25.62 -1.12
C ASP A 43 -9.23 -24.77 -2.11
N GLU A 44 -9.90 -23.99 -2.95
CA GLU A 44 -9.28 -23.23 -4.03
C GLU A 44 -9.17 -21.73 -3.72
N SER A 45 -8.07 -21.11 -4.15
CA SER A 45 -7.90 -19.67 -4.06
C SER A 45 -8.64 -18.94 -5.19
N PRO A 46 -9.10 -17.69 -4.98
CA PRO A 46 -9.66 -16.88 -6.05
C PRO A 46 -8.69 -16.66 -7.23
N ASP A 47 -7.39 -16.62 -6.94
CA ASP A 47 -6.31 -16.48 -7.93
C ASP A 47 -6.22 -17.66 -8.88
N GLU A 48 -6.23 -18.88 -8.36
CA GLU A 48 -6.17 -20.10 -9.19
C GLU A 48 -7.46 -20.27 -9.99
N ARG A 49 -8.62 -20.00 -9.36
CA ARG A 49 -9.91 -20.12 -10.02
C ARG A 49 -10.04 -19.15 -11.19
N VAL A 50 -9.66 -17.88 -11.02
CA VAL A 50 -9.87 -16.89 -12.10
C VAL A 50 -9.07 -17.22 -13.37
N GLU A 51 -7.85 -17.75 -13.22
CA GLU A 51 -7.04 -18.17 -14.36
C GLU A 51 -7.69 -19.35 -15.10
N THR A 52 -8.24 -20.30 -14.35
CA THR A 52 -8.99 -21.44 -14.91
C THR A 52 -10.21 -20.99 -15.70
N GLU A 53 -11.04 -20.10 -15.14
CA GLU A 53 -12.25 -19.61 -15.82
C GLU A 53 -11.92 -18.80 -17.09
N ILE A 54 -10.82 -18.04 -17.08
CA ILE A 54 -10.33 -17.36 -18.29
C ILE A 54 -9.97 -18.37 -19.37
N GLU A 55 -9.24 -19.43 -19.03
CA GLU A 55 -8.89 -20.47 -20.00
C GLU A 55 -10.13 -21.21 -20.52
N GLU A 56 -11.04 -21.63 -19.64
CA GLU A 56 -12.24 -22.38 -19.98
C GLU A 56 -13.23 -21.57 -20.84
N GLU A 57 -13.58 -20.35 -20.41
CA GLU A 57 -14.61 -19.56 -21.08
C GLU A 57 -14.09 -18.80 -22.32
N THR A 58 -12.78 -18.60 -22.46
CA THR A 58 -12.22 -17.77 -23.54
C THR A 58 -11.12 -18.42 -24.38
N SER A 59 -10.66 -19.62 -24.02
CA SER A 59 -9.50 -20.30 -24.62
C SER A 59 -8.19 -19.49 -24.58
N LEU A 60 -8.13 -18.42 -23.79
CA LEU A 60 -6.90 -17.64 -23.60
C LEU A 60 -6.02 -18.32 -22.56
N ASN A 61 -4.73 -18.44 -22.86
CA ASN A 61 -3.76 -18.84 -21.85
C ASN A 61 -3.50 -17.66 -20.89
N PRO A 62 -3.66 -17.82 -19.57
CA PRO A 62 -3.36 -16.76 -18.59
C PRO A 62 -1.94 -16.17 -18.71
N LYS A 63 -0.98 -16.93 -19.25
CA LYS A 63 0.41 -16.47 -19.50
C LYS A 63 0.54 -15.53 -20.71
N ASP A 64 -0.44 -15.50 -21.61
CA ASP A 64 -0.47 -14.65 -22.81
C ASP A 64 -1.20 -13.32 -22.57
N ILE A 65 -1.75 -13.11 -21.37
CA ILE A 65 -2.45 -11.89 -20.96
C ILE A 65 -1.76 -11.29 -19.74
N HIS A 66 -1.99 -10.01 -19.48
CA HIS A 66 -1.34 -9.32 -18.38
C HIS A 66 -2.35 -9.10 -17.26
N PHE A 67 -2.10 -9.67 -16.08
CA PHE A 67 -2.83 -9.29 -14.88
C PHE A 67 -2.63 -7.79 -14.60
N VAL A 68 -3.74 -7.08 -14.36
CA VAL A 68 -3.71 -5.64 -14.06
C VAL A 68 -3.94 -5.40 -12.58
N ARG A 69 -5.05 -5.90 -12.00
CA ARG A 69 -5.36 -5.76 -10.57
C ARG A 69 -6.53 -6.65 -10.11
N LYS A 70 -6.57 -6.89 -8.81
CA LYS A 70 -7.76 -7.38 -8.08
C LYS A 70 -8.55 -6.20 -7.55
N GLY A 71 -9.85 -6.34 -7.38
CA GLY A 71 -10.68 -5.32 -6.73
C GLY A 71 -11.23 -5.79 -5.39
N ARG A 72 -11.77 -4.84 -4.63
CA ARG A 72 -12.43 -5.11 -3.35
C ARG A 72 -13.57 -6.11 -3.54
N PRO A 73 -13.62 -7.23 -2.78
CA PRO A 73 -14.71 -8.19 -2.88
C PRO A 73 -16.07 -7.55 -2.64
N LEU A 74 -17.08 -7.98 -3.41
CA LEU A 74 -18.45 -7.48 -3.32
C LEU A 74 -19.35 -8.57 -2.73
N ARG A 75 -20.04 -8.26 -1.61
CA ARG A 75 -21.06 -9.13 -1.04
C ARG A 75 -22.43 -8.78 -1.62
N ILE A 76 -23.13 -9.78 -2.15
CA ILE A 76 -24.44 -9.64 -2.79
C ILE A 76 -25.41 -10.62 -2.13
N GLU A 77 -26.45 -10.09 -1.51
CA GLU A 77 -27.58 -10.90 -1.04
C GLU A 77 -28.53 -11.18 -2.20
N ASP A 78 -28.82 -12.45 -2.46
CA ASP A 78 -29.76 -12.88 -3.49
C ASP A 78 -30.60 -14.07 -3.03
N GLY A 79 -31.80 -13.78 -2.54
CA GLY A 79 -32.69 -14.76 -1.92
C GLY A 79 -32.02 -15.41 -0.69
N ASP A 80 -31.88 -16.74 -0.71
CA ASP A 80 -31.24 -17.50 0.37
C ASP A 80 -29.71 -17.51 0.31
N TYR A 81 -29.09 -16.87 -0.69
CA TYR A 81 -27.65 -16.90 -0.92
C TYR A 81 -26.98 -15.58 -0.59
N LEU A 82 -25.80 -15.67 0.04
CA LEU A 82 -24.85 -14.58 0.19
C LEU A 82 -23.68 -14.87 -0.74
N TRP A 83 -23.56 -14.12 -1.83
CA TRP A 83 -22.49 -14.26 -2.80
C TRP A 83 -21.34 -13.31 -2.44
N THR A 84 -20.12 -13.81 -2.39
CA THR A 84 -18.91 -13.00 -2.36
C THR A 84 -18.25 -13.08 -3.73
N VAL A 85 -18.30 -11.98 -4.47
CA VAL A 85 -17.70 -11.84 -5.80
C VAL A 85 -16.30 -11.25 -5.65
N TYR A 86 -15.30 -11.93 -6.20
CA TYR A 86 -13.90 -11.51 -6.24
C TYR A 86 -13.59 -10.99 -7.66
N PRO A 87 -13.48 -9.67 -7.86
CA PRO A 87 -13.30 -9.07 -9.17
C PRO A 87 -11.82 -8.98 -9.57
N PHE A 88 -11.54 -9.24 -10.85
CA PHE A 88 -10.21 -9.17 -11.45
C PHE A 88 -10.25 -8.40 -12.76
N LEU A 89 -9.13 -7.74 -13.09
CA LEU A 89 -8.92 -7.09 -14.38
C LEU A 89 -7.65 -7.61 -15.03
N TYR A 90 -7.77 -8.03 -16.28
CA TYR A 90 -6.66 -8.47 -17.12
C TYR A 90 -6.65 -7.67 -18.42
N ARG A 91 -5.46 -7.35 -18.91
CA ARG A 91 -5.25 -6.74 -20.23
C ARG A 91 -4.96 -7.81 -21.26
N VAL A 92 -5.69 -7.79 -22.36
CA VAL A 92 -5.58 -8.75 -23.47
C VAL A 92 -4.89 -8.08 -24.65
N PRO A 93 -3.65 -8.48 -25.01
CA PRO A 93 -2.95 -7.90 -26.16
C PRO A 93 -3.60 -8.23 -27.51
N GLN A 94 -4.20 -9.41 -27.64
CA GLN A 94 -4.75 -9.93 -28.90
C GLN A 94 -6.23 -10.37 -28.71
N PRO A 95 -7.20 -9.44 -28.82
CA PRO A 95 -8.61 -9.72 -28.51
C PRO A 95 -9.26 -10.73 -29.46
N ASP A 96 -8.73 -10.89 -30.67
CA ASP A 96 -9.23 -11.83 -31.68
C ASP A 96 -8.99 -13.30 -31.31
N ARG A 97 -8.06 -13.58 -30.39
CA ARG A 97 -7.79 -14.95 -29.90
C ARG A 97 -8.91 -15.49 -29.00
N VAL A 98 -9.75 -14.64 -28.44
CA VAL A 98 -10.86 -15.04 -27.57
C VAL A 98 -11.82 -15.96 -28.34
N LYS A 99 -12.00 -17.18 -27.85
CA LYS A 99 -13.00 -18.13 -28.35
C LYS A 99 -13.89 -18.52 -27.18
N ILE A 100 -15.16 -18.13 -27.27
CA ILE A 100 -16.13 -18.46 -26.23
C ILE A 100 -16.54 -19.92 -26.31
N ASP A 101 -16.79 -20.52 -25.16
CA ASP A 101 -17.19 -21.91 -25.04
C ASP A 101 -18.73 -22.07 -25.04
N TRP A 102 -19.23 -23.23 -24.60
CA TRP A 102 -20.66 -23.55 -24.61
C TRP A 102 -21.47 -22.74 -23.57
N GLU A 103 -20.81 -22.12 -22.59
CA GLU A 103 -21.47 -21.29 -21.58
C GLU A 103 -22.07 -20.03 -22.19
N HIS A 104 -21.59 -19.60 -23.35
CA HIS A 104 -21.96 -18.32 -23.97
C HIS A 104 -22.40 -18.46 -25.41
N THR A 105 -23.26 -17.53 -25.87
CA THR A 105 -23.75 -17.49 -27.25
C THR A 105 -23.22 -16.29 -28.05
N GLU A 106 -22.86 -15.20 -27.36
CA GLU A 106 -22.36 -13.98 -27.97
C GLU A 106 -21.23 -13.39 -27.12
N LYS A 107 -20.30 -12.68 -27.76
CA LYS A 107 -19.28 -11.85 -27.10
C LYS A 107 -19.30 -10.44 -27.65
N ARG A 108 -19.05 -9.43 -26.82
CA ARG A 108 -18.91 -8.03 -27.26
C ARG A 108 -17.79 -7.34 -26.49
N TRP A 109 -17.08 -6.46 -27.21
CA TRP A 109 -16.16 -5.50 -26.62
C TRP A 109 -16.85 -4.15 -26.54
N ILE A 110 -17.14 -3.69 -25.33
CA ILE A 110 -17.89 -2.45 -25.07
C ILE A 110 -17.04 -1.48 -24.25
N TYR A 111 -17.33 -0.19 -24.33
CA TYR A 111 -16.81 0.73 -23.34
C TYR A 111 -17.49 0.50 -21.98
N PRO A 112 -16.77 0.66 -20.85
CA PRO A 112 -17.30 0.43 -19.50
C PRO A 112 -18.61 1.14 -19.18
N ASP A 113 -18.79 2.36 -19.67
CA ASP A 113 -19.99 3.19 -19.48
C ASP A 113 -21.21 2.67 -20.26
N GLU A 114 -21.00 1.86 -21.31
CA GLU A 114 -22.09 1.25 -22.07
C GLU A 114 -22.77 0.08 -21.32
N ILE A 115 -22.17 -0.42 -20.23
CA ILE A 115 -22.64 -1.62 -19.52
C ILE A 115 -24.08 -1.49 -18.99
N ALA A 116 -24.49 -0.27 -18.62
CA ALA A 116 -25.83 0.03 -18.14
C ALA A 116 -26.92 -0.22 -19.21
N GLY A 117 -26.54 -0.27 -20.50
CA GLY A 117 -27.42 -0.59 -21.61
C GLY A 117 -27.66 -2.09 -21.84
N TYR A 118 -27.04 -2.96 -21.03
CA TYR A 118 -27.11 -4.42 -21.19
C TYR A 118 -27.87 -5.07 -20.03
N GLU A 119 -28.68 -6.09 -20.34
CA GLU A 119 -29.28 -6.96 -19.32
C GLU A 119 -28.20 -7.88 -18.73
N THR A 120 -27.62 -7.48 -17.60
CA THR A 120 -26.45 -8.13 -17.01
C THR A 120 -26.81 -9.00 -15.82
N VAL A 121 -25.93 -9.94 -15.46
CA VAL A 121 -25.99 -10.63 -14.17
C VAL A 121 -26.01 -9.61 -13.02
N LYS A 122 -26.62 -9.99 -11.90
CA LYS A 122 -26.83 -9.11 -10.76
C LYS A 122 -25.52 -8.44 -10.33
N ASN A 123 -25.55 -7.11 -10.24
CA ASN A 123 -24.45 -6.24 -9.82
C ASN A 123 -23.16 -6.32 -10.67
N LEU A 124 -23.24 -6.67 -11.96
CA LEU A 124 -22.05 -6.71 -12.83
C LEU A 124 -21.37 -5.34 -12.94
N GLU A 125 -22.15 -4.26 -13.09
CA GLU A 125 -21.62 -2.88 -13.16
C GLU A 125 -20.88 -2.51 -11.86
N GLN A 126 -21.45 -2.82 -10.71
CA GLN A 126 -20.82 -2.57 -9.41
C GLN A 126 -19.55 -3.40 -9.25
N THR A 127 -19.54 -4.63 -9.75
CA THR A 127 -18.37 -5.52 -9.77
C THR A 127 -17.26 -4.95 -10.67
N LEU A 128 -17.62 -4.41 -11.85
CA LEU A 128 -16.68 -3.73 -12.74
C LEU A 128 -16.05 -2.50 -12.09
N LYS A 129 -16.86 -1.66 -11.44
CA LYS A 129 -16.39 -0.46 -10.71
C LYS A 129 -15.36 -0.79 -9.61
N ARG A 130 -15.31 -2.03 -9.11
CA ARG A 130 -14.29 -2.46 -8.14
C ARG A 130 -12.89 -2.54 -8.75
N VAL A 131 -12.75 -2.79 -10.05
CA VAL A 131 -11.46 -2.98 -10.72
C VAL A 131 -11.15 -1.96 -11.81
N TYR A 132 -12.18 -1.41 -12.47
CA TYR A 132 -12.02 -0.48 -13.57
C TYR A 132 -12.01 0.96 -13.05
N LEU A 133 -10.81 1.51 -12.88
CA LEU A 133 -10.60 2.88 -12.40
C LEU A 133 -10.30 3.82 -13.58
N ALA A 134 -10.52 5.12 -13.38
CA ALA A 134 -10.05 6.14 -14.33
C ALA A 134 -8.52 6.02 -14.53
N SER A 135 -8.05 6.26 -15.76
CA SER A 135 -6.66 6.02 -16.16
C SER A 135 -5.65 6.73 -15.27
N GLU A 136 -5.89 8.01 -14.94
CA GLU A 136 -5.02 8.82 -14.10
C GLU A 136 -4.91 8.27 -12.66
N ILE A 137 -6.00 7.67 -12.16
CA ILE A 137 -6.03 7.02 -10.85
C ILE A 137 -5.30 5.69 -10.90
N ALA A 138 -5.52 4.90 -11.96
CA ALA A 138 -4.84 3.63 -12.17
C ALA A 138 -3.32 3.82 -12.26
N GLU A 139 -2.87 4.79 -13.06
CA GLU A 139 -1.46 5.17 -13.22
C GLU A 139 -0.85 5.69 -11.91
N GLY A 140 -1.61 6.48 -11.14
CA GLY A 140 -1.18 6.96 -9.83
C GLY A 140 -0.93 5.83 -8.83
N ILE A 141 -1.80 4.81 -8.81
CA ILE A 141 -1.65 3.61 -7.98
C ILE A 141 -0.43 2.79 -8.44
N ASP A 142 -0.31 2.52 -9.74
CA ASP A 142 0.78 1.73 -10.32
C ASP A 142 2.14 2.39 -10.04
N LYS A 143 2.20 3.73 -10.12
CA LYS A 143 3.40 4.50 -9.79
C LYS A 143 3.83 4.28 -8.34
N ILE A 144 2.90 4.28 -7.38
CA ILE A 144 3.22 4.05 -5.95
C ILE A 144 3.63 2.60 -5.73
N GLU A 145 2.98 1.64 -6.38
CA GLU A 145 3.33 0.22 -6.29
C GLU A 145 4.76 -0.05 -6.79
N GLN A 146 5.15 0.57 -7.90
CA GLN A 146 6.46 0.40 -8.54
C GLN A 146 7.55 1.29 -7.95
N ASP A 147 7.22 2.28 -7.12
CA ASP A 147 8.20 3.21 -6.57
C ASP A 147 9.24 2.50 -5.68
N ARG A 148 10.53 2.70 -5.96
CA ARG A 148 11.64 2.20 -5.12
C ARG A 148 12.55 3.33 -4.63
N ALA A 149 12.14 4.57 -4.86
CA ALA A 149 12.98 5.74 -4.63
C ALA A 149 12.50 6.55 -3.41
N HIS A 150 11.22 6.53 -3.09
CA HIS A 150 10.61 7.36 -2.06
C HIS A 150 10.38 6.56 -0.77
N GLY A 151 10.50 7.23 0.38
CA GLY A 151 10.20 6.63 1.67
C GLY A 151 8.70 6.61 1.98
N ALA A 152 8.28 5.85 3.00
CA ALA A 152 6.87 5.65 3.34
C ALA A 152 6.03 6.94 3.52
N SER A 153 6.61 8.02 4.07
CA SER A 153 5.91 9.31 4.22
C SER A 153 5.67 10.01 2.89
N GLU A 154 6.60 9.88 1.93
CA GLU A 154 6.47 10.44 0.58
C GLU A 154 5.39 9.67 -0.20
N LEU A 155 5.38 8.33 -0.10
CA LEU A 155 4.36 7.49 -0.73
C LEU A 155 2.95 7.74 -0.16
N ALA A 156 2.83 7.96 1.16
CA ALA A 156 1.56 8.35 1.76
C ALA A 156 1.05 9.70 1.22
N SER A 157 1.94 10.67 0.98
CA SER A 157 1.59 11.95 0.34
C SER A 157 1.10 11.75 -1.10
N MET A 158 1.76 10.89 -1.88
CA MET A 158 1.35 10.55 -3.24
C MET A 158 -0.03 9.88 -3.28
N ALA A 159 -0.33 9.00 -2.33
CA ALA A 159 -1.64 8.38 -2.22
C ALA A 159 -2.77 9.38 -1.91
N LEU A 160 -2.50 10.37 -1.06
CA LEU A 160 -3.41 11.48 -0.83
C LEU A 160 -3.65 12.31 -2.10
N ASP A 161 -2.63 12.46 -2.95
CA ASP A 161 -2.77 13.14 -4.24
C ASP A 161 -3.62 12.31 -5.22
N VAL A 162 -3.50 10.98 -5.22
CA VAL A 162 -4.42 10.11 -5.98
C VAL A 162 -5.88 10.31 -5.56
N LEU A 163 -6.15 10.39 -4.24
CA LEU A 163 -7.51 10.67 -3.74
C LEU A 163 -8.00 12.08 -4.14
N LYS A 164 -7.12 13.06 -4.24
CA LYS A 164 -7.47 14.40 -4.77
C LYS A 164 -7.83 14.35 -6.25
N THR A 165 -7.01 13.70 -7.07
CA THR A 165 -7.29 13.52 -8.50
C THR A 165 -8.64 12.83 -8.71
N ALA A 166 -9.01 11.89 -7.83
CA ALA A 166 -10.32 11.23 -7.89
C ALA A 166 -11.51 12.20 -7.76
N MET A 167 -11.32 13.37 -7.12
CA MET A 167 -12.37 14.39 -6.96
C MET A 167 -12.63 15.20 -8.24
N GLU A 168 -11.70 15.19 -9.18
CA GLU A 168 -11.80 15.95 -10.43
C GLU A 168 -12.73 15.28 -11.46
N PHE A 169 -13.05 13.99 -11.27
CA PHE A 169 -13.90 13.26 -12.20
C PHE A 169 -15.39 13.65 -12.02
N PRO A 170 -16.05 14.15 -13.09
CA PRO A 170 -17.39 14.73 -13.02
C PRO A 170 -18.53 13.70 -13.13
N ALA A 171 -18.22 12.43 -13.44
CA ALA A 171 -19.23 11.42 -13.76
C ALA A 171 -19.99 10.86 -12.53
N ILE A 172 -19.63 11.25 -11.32
CA ILE A 172 -20.30 10.82 -10.08
C ILE A 172 -21.29 11.90 -9.67
N GLY A 173 -22.56 11.54 -9.53
CA GLY A 173 -23.66 12.48 -9.24
C GLY A 173 -23.99 12.63 -7.75
N GLU A 174 -23.75 11.57 -6.97
CA GLU A 174 -24.21 11.48 -5.58
C GLU A 174 -23.05 11.38 -4.57
N THR A 175 -23.27 11.85 -3.34
CA THR A 175 -22.25 11.84 -2.27
C THR A 175 -21.86 10.42 -1.85
N ASP A 176 -22.83 9.51 -1.76
CA ASP A 176 -22.60 8.12 -1.38
C ASP A 176 -21.79 7.37 -2.45
N GLU A 177 -22.10 7.62 -3.73
CA GLU A 177 -21.33 7.06 -4.85
C GLU A 177 -19.88 7.56 -4.86
N LEU A 178 -19.67 8.85 -4.55
CA LEU A 178 -18.33 9.42 -4.46
C LEU A 178 -17.53 8.80 -3.32
N PHE A 179 -18.17 8.58 -2.18
CA PHE A 179 -17.53 7.95 -1.03
C PHE A 179 -17.23 6.47 -1.28
N GLU A 180 -18.12 5.73 -1.95
CA GLU A 180 -17.85 4.35 -2.36
C GLU A 180 -16.69 4.30 -3.37
N TYR A 181 -16.61 5.24 -4.31
CA TYR A 181 -15.50 5.34 -5.25
C TYR A 181 -14.17 5.61 -4.55
N LEU A 182 -14.15 6.57 -3.61
CA LEU A 182 -12.98 6.85 -2.78
C LEU A 182 -12.57 5.66 -1.92
N SER A 183 -13.55 4.96 -1.33
CA SER A 183 -13.32 3.76 -0.52
C SER A 183 -12.72 2.64 -1.37
N ASN A 184 -13.17 2.51 -2.62
CA ASN A 184 -12.59 1.55 -3.56
C ASN A 184 -11.13 1.91 -3.92
N ILE A 185 -10.83 3.18 -4.21
CA ILE A 185 -9.45 3.64 -4.46
C ILE A 185 -8.58 3.42 -3.22
N GLY A 186 -9.09 3.77 -2.04
CA GLY A 186 -8.41 3.54 -0.77
C GLY A 186 -8.08 2.07 -0.56
N TRP A 187 -8.98 1.17 -0.95
CA TRP A 187 -8.74 -0.28 -0.87
C TRP A 187 -7.58 -0.72 -1.77
N HIS A 188 -7.52 -0.23 -3.01
CA HIS A 188 -6.39 -0.51 -3.92
C HIS A 188 -5.08 0.01 -3.34
N LEU A 189 -5.05 1.26 -2.88
CA LEU A 189 -3.87 1.86 -2.27
C LEU A 189 -3.42 1.15 -0.99
N HIS A 190 -4.34 0.53 -0.24
CA HIS A 190 -3.97 -0.28 0.93
C HIS A 190 -3.18 -1.54 0.52
N HIS A 191 -3.59 -2.21 -0.56
CA HIS A 191 -3.07 -3.53 -0.93
C HIS A 191 -1.73 -3.49 -1.67
N ILE A 192 -1.34 -2.36 -2.25
CA ILE A 192 -0.09 -2.26 -3.02
C ILE A 192 1.16 -2.38 -2.13
N ARG A 193 1.08 -2.00 -0.84
CA ARG A 193 2.23 -1.93 0.09
C ARG A 193 1.83 -2.24 1.55
N PRO A 194 1.47 -3.50 1.85
CA PRO A 194 0.85 -3.86 3.12
C PRO A 194 1.74 -3.66 4.35
N SER A 195 3.08 -3.68 4.22
CA SER A 195 3.99 -3.45 5.36
C SER A 195 4.21 -1.97 5.70
N MET A 196 3.70 -1.03 4.87
CA MET A 196 3.85 0.42 5.07
C MET A 196 2.61 1.05 5.71
N SER A 197 2.66 1.20 7.04
CA SER A 197 1.58 1.80 7.83
C SER A 197 1.18 3.24 7.45
N PRO A 198 2.09 4.14 7.02
CA PRO A 198 1.73 5.53 6.71
C PRO A 198 0.69 5.65 5.60
N LEU A 199 0.75 4.74 4.64
CA LEU A 199 -0.15 4.70 3.49
C LEU A 199 -1.58 4.39 3.94
N ILE A 200 -1.77 3.25 4.64
CA ILE A 200 -3.08 2.86 5.16
C ILE A 200 -3.60 3.87 6.18
N ASN A 201 -2.76 4.42 7.04
CA ASN A 201 -3.19 5.38 8.05
C ASN A 201 -3.67 6.70 7.44
N ALA A 202 -2.99 7.18 6.39
CA ALA A 202 -3.43 8.36 5.66
C ALA A 202 -4.80 8.15 5.00
N ILE A 203 -4.98 6.99 4.34
CA ILE A 203 -6.25 6.61 3.71
C ILE A 203 -7.35 6.46 4.76
N ALA A 204 -7.09 5.73 5.84
CA ALA A 204 -8.01 5.53 6.95
C ALA A 204 -8.48 6.86 7.54
N TYR A 205 -7.56 7.80 7.75
CA TYR A 205 -7.87 9.12 8.27
C TYR A 205 -8.83 9.87 7.34
N VAL A 206 -8.51 9.93 6.05
CA VAL A 206 -9.34 10.65 5.06
C VAL A 206 -10.72 10.00 4.94
N LEU A 207 -10.80 8.66 4.80
CA LEU A 207 -12.07 7.96 4.67
C LEU A 207 -12.93 8.11 5.93
N TYR A 208 -12.34 7.97 7.12
CA TYR A 208 -13.06 8.16 8.38
C TYR A 208 -13.63 9.58 8.52
N GLN A 209 -12.84 10.61 8.21
CA GLN A 209 -13.35 11.98 8.28
C GLN A 209 -14.39 12.25 7.19
N SER A 210 -14.21 11.69 5.99
CA SER A 210 -15.16 11.83 4.88
C SER A 210 -16.50 11.16 5.21
N GLN A 211 -16.50 9.96 5.80
CA GLN A 211 -17.70 9.23 6.21
C GLN A 211 -18.55 10.07 7.17
N ARG A 212 -17.91 10.79 8.09
CA ARG A 212 -18.61 11.67 9.05
C ARG A 212 -19.26 12.90 8.40
N ARG A 213 -18.86 13.24 7.17
CA ARG A 213 -19.39 14.36 6.39
C ARG A 213 -20.47 13.94 5.39
N LEU A 214 -20.67 12.65 5.13
CA LEU A 214 -21.67 12.14 4.19
C LEU A 214 -23.06 12.76 4.41
N ASN A 215 -23.59 12.62 5.63
CA ASN A 215 -24.92 13.14 5.98
C ASN A 215 -24.95 14.64 6.32
N GLN A 216 -23.81 15.34 6.18
CA GLN A 216 -23.68 16.76 6.53
C GLN A 216 -23.49 17.65 5.29
N ALA A 217 -23.10 17.07 4.16
CA ALA A 217 -22.89 17.81 2.93
C ALA A 217 -24.23 18.17 2.28
N GLU A 218 -24.34 19.40 1.78
CA GLU A 218 -25.56 19.86 1.11
C GLU A 218 -25.74 19.26 -0.29
N ASN A 219 -24.61 18.98 -0.97
CA ASN A 219 -24.54 18.43 -2.31
C ASN A 219 -23.14 17.85 -2.55
N ILE A 220 -22.95 17.19 -3.70
CA ILE A 220 -21.66 16.59 -4.07
C ILE A 220 -20.51 17.61 -4.14
N SER A 221 -20.75 18.84 -4.61
CA SER A 221 -19.71 19.87 -4.70
C SER A 221 -19.23 20.31 -3.31
N ASP A 222 -20.15 20.44 -2.36
CA ASP A 222 -19.81 20.71 -0.97
C ASP A 222 -19.08 19.53 -0.31
N PHE A 223 -19.49 18.29 -0.60
CA PHE A 223 -18.79 17.10 -0.13
C PHE A 223 -17.36 17.02 -0.66
N LYS A 224 -17.15 17.22 -1.98
CA LYS A 224 -15.82 17.30 -2.60
C LYS A 224 -14.94 18.35 -1.93
N ARG A 225 -15.49 19.55 -1.68
CA ARG A 225 -14.77 20.64 -0.99
C ARG A 225 -14.32 20.24 0.41
N HIS A 226 -15.19 19.57 1.18
CA HIS A 226 -14.85 19.07 2.50
C HIS A 226 -13.72 18.03 2.46
N ILE A 227 -13.76 17.09 1.53
CA ILE A 227 -12.74 16.05 1.38
C ILE A 227 -11.40 16.65 0.98
N LEU A 228 -11.37 17.55 -0.01
CA LEU A 228 -10.15 18.26 -0.42
C LEU A 228 -9.53 19.01 0.76
N LYS A 229 -10.37 19.70 1.55
CA LYS A 229 -9.92 20.38 2.77
C LYS A 229 -9.35 19.41 3.82
N ILE A 230 -10.00 18.27 4.05
CA ILE A 230 -9.50 17.22 4.96
C ILE A 230 -8.10 16.74 4.52
N ILE A 231 -7.93 16.50 3.22
CA ILE A 231 -6.64 16.06 2.67
C ILE A 231 -5.57 17.15 2.86
N ASP A 232 -5.88 18.40 2.52
CA ASP A 232 -4.95 19.52 2.65
C ASP A 232 -4.52 19.77 4.10
N GLU A 233 -5.47 19.77 5.03
CA GLU A 233 -5.21 19.90 6.47
C GLU A 233 -4.36 18.74 6.99
N TYR A 234 -4.60 17.52 6.52
CA TYR A 234 -3.80 16.36 6.92
C TYR A 234 -2.37 16.42 6.34
N LYS A 235 -2.19 16.82 5.08
CA LYS A 235 -0.85 17.05 4.50
C LYS A 235 -0.09 18.15 5.24
N ALA A 236 -0.76 19.24 5.62
CA ALA A 236 -0.18 20.30 6.44
C ALA A 236 0.24 19.79 7.82
N TYR A 237 -0.63 19.03 8.49
CA TYR A 237 -0.30 18.35 9.76
C TYR A 237 0.95 17.49 9.66
N LEU A 238 1.07 16.67 8.60
CA LEU A 238 2.24 15.83 8.39
C LEU A 238 3.52 16.65 8.21
N LYS A 239 3.44 17.78 7.50
CA LYS A 239 4.58 18.69 7.33
C LYS A 239 5.00 19.33 8.66
N ASP A 240 4.05 19.80 9.46
CA ASP A 240 4.33 20.40 10.76
C ASP A 240 4.92 19.38 11.75
N ALA A 241 4.43 18.14 11.69
CA ALA A 241 4.99 17.01 12.45
C ALA A 241 6.48 16.78 12.15
N LEU A 242 6.89 16.86 10.88
CA LEU A 242 8.30 16.72 10.50
C LEU A 242 9.16 17.85 11.07
N ALA A 243 8.66 19.09 11.09
CA ALA A 243 9.40 20.21 11.67
C ALA A 243 9.68 20.01 13.18
N ILE A 244 8.73 19.43 13.91
CA ILE A 244 8.91 19.06 15.32
C ILE A 244 9.97 17.97 15.46
N ILE A 245 9.91 16.92 14.63
CA ILE A 245 10.90 15.83 14.63
C ILE A 245 12.30 16.37 14.38
N TYR A 246 12.48 17.31 13.44
CA TYR A 246 13.78 17.91 13.14
C TYR A 246 14.32 18.71 14.33
N ARG A 247 13.47 19.52 14.97
CA ARG A 247 13.82 20.27 16.18
C ARG A 247 14.28 19.33 17.31
N ASP A 248 13.53 18.26 17.56
CA ASP A 248 13.82 17.35 18.66
C ASP A 248 15.04 16.46 18.36
N THR A 249 15.24 16.09 17.09
CA THR A 249 16.48 15.43 16.64
C THR A 249 17.69 16.34 16.87
N LYS A 250 17.60 17.63 16.51
CA LYS A 250 18.70 18.59 16.74
C LYS A 250 19.12 18.68 18.21
N ALA A 251 18.19 18.46 19.15
CA ALA A 251 18.49 18.45 20.58
C ALA A 251 19.30 17.20 21.01
N LEU A 252 19.26 16.11 20.24
CA LEU A 252 20.07 14.91 20.45
C LEU A 252 21.48 15.04 19.86
N LEU A 253 21.70 15.98 18.94
CA LEU A 253 22.95 16.12 18.21
C LEU A 253 23.81 17.25 18.78
N SER A 254 25.12 17.05 18.78
CA SER A 254 26.15 18.04 19.08
C SER A 254 27.09 18.22 17.88
N ASP A 255 27.89 19.28 17.88
CA ASP A 255 28.97 19.43 16.90
C ASP A 255 29.97 18.27 17.05
N ASP A 256 30.68 17.95 15.96
CA ASP A 256 31.74 16.92 15.90
C ASP A 256 31.28 15.47 16.15
N MET A 257 29.96 15.22 16.26
CA MET A 257 29.39 13.88 16.45
C MET A 257 29.50 12.99 15.22
N THR A 258 29.64 11.69 15.47
CA THR A 258 29.53 10.63 14.47
C THR A 258 28.14 9.99 14.52
N ILE A 259 27.39 10.11 13.42
CA ILE A 259 26.05 9.56 13.24
C ILE A 259 26.13 8.32 12.36
N PHE A 260 25.61 7.20 12.85
CA PHE A 260 25.40 6.00 12.03
C PHE A 260 23.96 5.96 11.52
N THR A 261 23.76 5.61 10.24
CA THR A 261 22.43 5.42 9.67
C THR A 261 22.39 4.29 8.64
N HIS A 262 21.18 3.86 8.27
CA HIS A 262 20.93 2.72 7.40
C HIS A 262 19.76 3.03 6.45
N SER A 263 19.90 2.61 5.20
CA SER A 263 18.96 2.83 4.11
C SER A 263 18.68 4.30 3.80
N TYR A 264 17.61 4.56 3.05
CA TYR A 264 17.09 5.88 2.75
C TYR A 264 15.87 6.22 3.61
N SER A 265 16.00 7.29 4.39
CA SER A 265 14.88 7.93 5.09
C SER A 265 14.93 9.42 4.87
N SER A 266 13.93 9.97 4.17
CA SER A 266 13.81 11.42 3.97
C SER A 266 13.70 12.17 5.31
N THR A 267 13.06 11.58 6.32
CA THR A 267 12.99 12.16 7.67
C THR A 267 14.38 12.25 8.32
N VAL A 268 15.19 11.18 8.26
CA VAL A 268 16.53 11.18 8.87
C VAL A 268 17.46 12.14 8.13
N VAL A 269 17.51 12.07 6.80
CA VAL A 269 18.34 12.94 5.96
C VAL A 269 18.02 14.41 6.24
N ASN A 270 16.74 14.78 6.21
CA ASN A 270 16.34 16.17 6.44
C ASN A 270 16.57 16.61 7.89
N ALA A 271 16.43 15.72 8.87
CA ALA A 271 16.73 16.04 10.27
C ALA A 271 18.23 16.34 10.49
N ILE A 272 19.12 15.57 9.84
CA ILE A 272 20.57 15.79 9.87
C ILE A 272 20.90 17.13 9.23
N LEU A 273 20.43 17.38 7.99
CA LEU A 273 20.70 18.62 7.25
C LEU A 273 20.11 19.86 7.96
N ALA A 274 18.90 19.75 8.51
CA ALA A 274 18.26 20.85 9.24
C ALA A 274 18.84 21.07 10.66
N SER A 275 19.75 20.22 11.13
CA SER A 275 20.30 20.32 12.49
C SER A 275 21.15 21.59 12.67
N GLY A 276 21.84 22.02 11.62
CA GLY A 276 22.80 23.12 11.66
C GLY A 276 24.01 22.85 12.58
N ARG A 277 24.29 21.57 12.88
CA ARG A 277 25.50 21.16 13.61
C ARG A 277 26.70 21.17 12.67
N ARG A 278 27.88 21.44 13.23
CA ARG A 278 29.14 21.50 12.46
C ARG A 278 29.90 20.18 12.58
N ASN A 279 30.66 19.86 11.53
CA ASN A 279 31.60 18.74 11.49
C ASN A 279 30.97 17.39 11.86
N LEU A 280 29.72 17.13 11.46
CA LEU A 280 29.14 15.80 11.65
C LEU A 280 29.85 14.80 10.72
N ASN A 281 30.17 13.63 11.26
CA ASN A 281 30.67 12.49 10.50
C ASN A 281 29.54 11.49 10.30
N ILE A 282 29.18 11.16 9.06
CA ILE A 282 28.06 10.26 8.76
C ILE A 282 28.60 8.91 8.30
N ILE A 283 28.28 7.85 9.04
CA ILE A 283 28.51 6.47 8.61
C ILE A 283 27.19 5.93 8.08
N VAL A 284 27.17 5.43 6.86
CA VAL A 284 25.96 4.88 6.23
C VAL A 284 26.27 3.58 5.53
N THR A 285 25.43 2.58 5.72
CA THR A 285 25.53 1.30 4.98
C THR A 285 24.93 1.43 3.59
N GLU A 286 25.43 0.68 2.61
CA GLU A 286 24.85 0.67 1.26
C GLU A 286 23.39 0.19 1.26
N SER A 287 23.01 -0.75 2.14
CA SER A 287 21.61 -1.19 2.35
C SER A 287 21.08 -2.02 1.18
N ARG A 288 21.66 -3.21 1.00
CA ARG A 288 21.23 -4.19 -0.01
C ARG A 288 19.84 -4.77 0.35
N PRO A 289 19.04 -5.15 -0.66
CA PRO A 289 19.20 -4.86 -2.09
C PRO A 289 18.81 -3.41 -2.43
N LEU A 290 19.13 -2.98 -3.66
CA LEU A 290 18.94 -1.64 -4.24
C LEU A 290 19.84 -0.51 -3.74
N ASN A 291 20.68 -0.76 -2.72
CA ASN A 291 21.71 0.17 -2.27
C ASN A 291 21.15 1.56 -1.87
N GLU A 292 20.00 1.58 -1.21
CA GLU A 292 19.28 2.82 -0.86
C GLU A 292 20.13 3.79 -0.03
N GLY A 293 21.08 3.30 0.77
CA GLY A 293 21.98 4.14 1.55
C GLY A 293 22.94 4.99 0.71
N VAL A 294 23.20 4.62 -0.56
CA VAL A 294 23.93 5.48 -1.50
C VAL A 294 23.20 6.80 -1.74
N LYS A 295 21.86 6.77 -1.74
CA LYS A 295 21.04 7.98 -1.85
C LYS A 295 21.16 8.86 -0.62
N THR A 296 21.14 8.26 0.57
CA THR A 296 21.41 8.97 1.84
C THR A 296 22.79 9.60 1.82
N ALA A 297 23.83 8.82 1.49
CA ALA A 297 25.21 9.28 1.39
C ALA A 297 25.33 10.49 0.45
N THR A 298 24.76 10.38 -0.74
CA THR A 298 24.81 11.44 -1.77
C THR A 298 24.15 12.74 -1.31
N LYS A 299 23.03 12.65 -0.58
CA LYS A 299 22.33 13.85 -0.07
C LYS A 299 23.08 14.51 1.07
N VAL A 300 23.59 13.75 2.03
CA VAL A 300 24.25 14.31 3.22
C VAL A 300 25.70 14.73 2.95
N ALA A 301 26.37 14.15 1.96
CA ALA A 301 27.71 14.53 1.52
C ALA A 301 27.80 15.95 0.94
N GLN A 302 26.66 16.61 0.72
CA GLN A 302 26.62 18.02 0.31
C GLN A 302 27.03 18.96 1.45
N GLU A 303 26.90 18.53 2.71
CA GLU A 303 27.18 19.35 3.90
C GLU A 303 28.16 18.70 4.89
N TYR A 304 28.31 17.37 4.87
CA TYR A 304 29.02 16.63 5.90
C TYR A 304 29.98 15.57 5.33
N ASP A 305 30.94 15.13 6.14
CA ASP A 305 31.83 14.03 5.78
C ASP A 305 31.08 12.70 5.88
N VAL A 306 31.19 11.88 4.83
CA VAL A 306 30.41 10.63 4.71
C VAL A 306 31.32 9.44 4.44
N THR A 307 31.12 8.39 5.23
CA THR A 307 31.70 7.06 5.01
C THR A 307 30.58 6.10 4.62
N LEU A 308 30.60 5.65 3.36
CA LEU A 308 29.73 4.58 2.87
C LEU A 308 30.39 3.21 3.10
N ILE A 309 29.68 2.29 3.74
CA ILE A 309 30.17 0.94 4.06
C ILE A 309 29.22 -0.14 3.54
N THR A 310 29.69 -1.38 3.42
CA THR A 310 28.79 -2.52 3.18
C THR A 310 27.98 -2.85 4.43
N ASP A 311 26.83 -3.51 4.27
CA ASP A 311 25.98 -3.91 5.40
C ASP A 311 26.73 -4.83 6.38
N ALA A 312 27.61 -5.71 5.89
CA ALA A 312 28.41 -6.63 6.70
C ALA A 312 29.45 -5.92 7.59
N GLN A 313 29.87 -4.70 7.22
CA GLN A 313 30.81 -3.90 8.00
C GLN A 313 30.16 -3.15 9.15
N ALA A 314 28.82 -3.12 9.24
CA ALA A 314 28.09 -2.34 10.23
C ALA A 314 28.58 -2.61 11.67
N GLY A 315 28.74 -3.89 12.04
CA GLY A 315 29.21 -4.26 13.38
C GLY A 315 30.63 -3.77 13.72
N TYR A 316 31.48 -3.57 12.72
CA TYR A 316 32.84 -3.02 12.92
C TYR A 316 32.80 -1.50 13.11
N PHE A 317 32.04 -0.79 12.26
CA PHE A 317 32.03 0.67 12.25
C PHE A 317 31.16 1.28 13.34
N ILE A 318 30.16 0.56 13.86
CA ILE A 318 29.27 1.10 14.89
C ILE A 318 29.99 1.48 16.18
N ALA A 319 31.14 0.86 16.47
CA ALA A 319 31.97 1.17 17.62
C ALA A 319 32.49 2.62 17.62
N ASN A 320 32.49 3.27 16.44
CA ASN A 320 32.95 4.65 16.26
C ASN A 320 31.79 5.65 16.24
N ALA A 321 30.53 5.21 16.37
CA ALA A 321 29.37 6.08 16.31
C ALA A 321 28.97 6.57 17.71
N ASP A 322 28.52 7.82 17.79
CA ASP A 322 27.96 8.40 19.00
C ASP A 322 26.45 8.15 19.11
N ILE A 323 25.78 8.01 17.96
CA ILE A 323 24.33 7.81 17.86
C ILE A 323 23.97 7.08 16.58
N VAL A 324 22.95 6.24 16.65
CA VAL A 324 22.32 5.64 15.47
C VAL A 324 20.98 6.33 15.22
N LEU A 325 20.80 6.90 14.02
CA LEU A 325 19.53 7.46 13.56
C LEU A 325 18.93 6.58 12.46
N MET A 326 17.73 6.07 12.69
CA MET A 326 17.02 5.19 11.76
C MET A 326 15.70 5.81 11.29
N GLY A 327 15.31 5.47 10.07
CA GLY A 327 13.92 5.61 9.64
C GLY A 327 13.02 4.55 10.31
N ALA A 328 11.74 4.65 10.00
CA ALA A 328 10.77 3.60 10.28
C ALA A 328 9.79 3.51 9.11
N ASP A 329 9.46 2.30 8.68
CA ASP A 329 8.33 2.07 7.80
C ASP A 329 7.06 1.90 8.64
N SER A 330 7.16 1.16 9.75
CA SER A 330 6.09 1.02 10.72
C SER A 330 6.60 0.85 12.16
N ILE A 331 5.77 1.19 13.15
CA ILE A 331 5.98 0.86 14.58
C ILE A 331 4.85 -0.05 15.06
N LEU A 332 5.19 -1.18 15.67
CA LEU A 332 4.25 -2.17 16.19
C LEU A 332 3.69 -1.80 17.56
N SER A 333 2.63 -2.48 17.98
CA SER A 333 1.90 -2.28 19.25
C SER A 333 2.75 -2.49 20.50
N ASP A 334 3.78 -3.33 20.41
CA ASP A 334 4.77 -3.58 21.46
C ASP A 334 5.94 -2.56 21.45
N GLY A 335 5.97 -1.66 20.47
CA GLY A 335 7.04 -0.69 20.24
C GLY A 335 8.13 -1.17 19.28
N SER A 336 8.03 -2.38 18.73
CA SER A 336 9.00 -2.91 17.78
C SER A 336 8.97 -2.12 16.46
N LEU A 337 10.15 -1.96 15.85
CA LEU A 337 10.36 -1.16 14.65
C LEU A 337 10.37 -2.06 13.41
N ILE A 338 9.54 -1.76 12.41
CA ILE A 338 9.70 -2.29 11.05
C ILE A 338 10.47 -1.27 10.23
N ASN A 339 11.61 -1.68 9.69
CA ASN A 339 12.46 -0.88 8.82
C ASN A 339 13.25 -1.80 7.86
N LYS A 340 14.03 -1.21 6.95
CA LYS A 340 14.90 -1.95 6.01
C LYS A 340 15.72 -3.06 6.70
N VAL A 341 15.79 -4.22 6.07
CA VAL A 341 16.64 -5.34 6.50
C VAL A 341 18.11 -4.92 6.68
N GLY A 342 18.71 -5.30 7.80
CA GLY A 342 19.98 -4.80 8.32
C GLY A 342 19.81 -4.00 9.62
N THR A 343 18.65 -3.35 9.81
CA THR A 343 18.35 -2.55 11.02
C THR A 343 18.48 -3.35 12.31
N HIS A 344 18.03 -4.60 12.36
CA HIS A 344 18.08 -5.42 13.58
C HIS A 344 19.52 -5.74 13.97
N LEU A 345 20.35 -6.13 13.00
CA LEU A 345 21.76 -6.42 13.22
C LEU A 345 22.53 -5.18 13.68
N ILE A 346 22.20 -4.02 13.09
CA ILE A 346 22.77 -2.73 13.50
C ILE A 346 22.38 -2.40 14.94
N ALA A 347 21.11 -2.58 15.31
CA ALA A 347 20.62 -2.30 16.66
C ALA A 347 21.25 -3.24 17.71
N LEU A 348 21.44 -4.51 17.38
CA LEU A 348 22.19 -5.46 18.22
C LEU A 348 23.64 -5.03 18.44
N ALA A 349 24.32 -4.62 17.36
CA ALA A 349 25.70 -4.16 17.44
C ALA A 349 25.80 -2.84 18.24
N ALA A 350 24.86 -1.91 18.03
CA ALA A 350 24.76 -0.68 18.80
C ALA A 350 24.58 -0.95 20.29
N GLN A 351 23.68 -1.88 20.66
CA GLN A 351 23.48 -2.30 22.06
C GLN A 351 24.78 -2.83 22.66
N LYS A 352 25.52 -3.68 21.94
CA LYS A 352 26.81 -4.22 22.38
C LYS A 352 27.85 -3.12 22.66
N HIS A 353 27.87 -2.07 21.84
CA HIS A 353 28.76 -0.92 21.95
C HIS A 353 28.21 0.22 22.82
N LYS A 354 27.00 0.06 23.38
CA LYS A 354 26.28 1.09 24.16
C LYS A 354 26.02 2.38 23.38
N VAL A 355 25.86 2.27 22.07
CA VAL A 355 25.47 3.38 21.20
C VAL A 355 23.94 3.46 21.18
N PRO A 356 23.34 4.62 21.51
CA PRO A 356 21.88 4.76 21.53
C PRO A 356 21.29 4.75 20.11
N VAL A 357 20.15 4.08 19.96
CA VAL A 357 19.43 3.94 18.68
C VAL A 357 18.13 4.71 18.74
N TYR A 358 17.96 5.69 17.86
CA TYR A 358 16.72 6.47 17.74
C TYR A 358 16.06 6.24 16.39
N ALA A 359 14.76 5.93 16.42
CA ALA A 359 13.92 5.91 15.24
C ALA A 359 13.25 7.28 15.06
N LEU A 360 13.29 7.83 13.85
CA LEU A 360 12.67 9.12 13.50
C LEU A 360 11.43 8.86 12.65
N CYS A 361 10.24 9.10 13.21
CA CYS A 361 9.00 8.91 12.49
C CYS A 361 7.82 9.67 13.08
N GLN A 362 6.85 9.98 12.22
CA GLN A 362 5.57 10.57 12.63
C GLN A 362 4.69 9.51 13.31
N THR A 363 3.76 9.91 14.18
CA THR A 363 2.85 8.96 14.84
C THR A 363 1.92 8.21 13.87
N ASN A 364 1.75 8.72 12.65
CA ASN A 364 1.02 8.03 11.58
C ASN A 364 1.77 6.81 11.01
N LYS A 365 2.96 6.47 11.49
CA LYS A 365 3.68 5.23 11.13
C LYS A 365 3.28 4.02 12.00
N PHE A 366 2.30 4.17 12.88
CA PHE A 366 1.86 3.03 13.70
C PHE A 366 1.19 1.93 12.88
N HIS A 367 1.57 0.67 13.10
CA HIS A 367 0.93 -0.48 12.48
C HIS A 367 -0.37 -0.85 13.19
N LEU A 368 -1.48 -0.28 12.73
CA LEU A 368 -2.78 -0.36 13.41
C LEU A 368 -3.20 -1.79 13.77
N ARG A 369 -3.02 -2.74 12.86
CA ARG A 369 -3.47 -4.13 13.05
C ARG A 369 -2.56 -4.99 13.94
N SER A 370 -1.37 -4.48 14.28
CA SER A 370 -0.52 -5.14 15.27
C SER A 370 -1.13 -5.09 16.68
N TYR A 371 -2.08 -4.17 16.91
CA TYR A 371 -2.83 -4.10 18.15
C TYR A 371 -3.75 -5.31 18.34
N ASP A 372 -4.29 -5.84 17.24
CA ASP A 372 -5.23 -6.96 17.26
C ASP A 372 -4.52 -8.32 17.15
N GLY A 373 -3.19 -8.34 17.33
CA GLY A 373 -2.37 -9.56 17.32
C GLY A 373 -2.19 -10.16 15.92
N GLU A 374 -2.45 -9.41 14.86
CA GLU A 374 -2.24 -9.90 13.50
C GLU A 374 -0.76 -10.24 13.25
N THR A 375 -0.53 -11.35 12.56
CA THR A 375 0.80 -11.71 12.08
C THR A 375 1.26 -10.71 11.02
N ILE A 376 2.35 -10.01 11.31
CA ILE A 376 2.99 -9.10 10.37
C ILE A 376 3.57 -9.90 9.20
N LYS A 377 3.06 -9.64 7.99
CA LYS A 377 3.66 -10.15 6.75
C LYS A 377 4.69 -9.14 6.28
N LEU A 378 5.95 -9.57 6.18
CA LEU A 378 7.04 -8.79 5.62
C LEU A 378 7.03 -8.89 4.10
N GLU A 379 7.27 -7.76 3.42
CA GLU A 379 7.36 -7.74 1.96
C GLU A 379 8.54 -8.57 1.45
N GLU A 380 8.24 -9.60 0.67
CA GLU A 380 9.22 -10.35 -0.13
C GLU A 380 9.08 -9.90 -1.59
N LYS A 381 10.17 -9.39 -2.17
CA LYS A 381 10.26 -8.89 -3.53
C LYS A 381 10.97 -9.90 -4.44
N ASP A 382 11.15 -9.52 -5.70
CA ASP A 382 11.78 -10.37 -6.70
C ASP A 382 13.25 -10.64 -6.35
N GLY A 383 13.67 -11.91 -6.32
CA GLY A 383 15.05 -12.31 -6.06
C GLY A 383 16.07 -11.69 -7.02
N ARG A 384 15.64 -11.24 -8.21
CA ARG A 384 16.48 -10.58 -9.22
C ARG A 384 17.10 -9.27 -8.75
N GLU A 385 16.52 -8.61 -7.75
CA GLU A 385 17.10 -7.40 -7.16
C GLU A 385 18.31 -7.71 -6.24
N VAL A 386 18.43 -8.96 -5.77
CA VAL A 386 19.59 -9.44 -5.01
C VAL A 386 20.69 -9.87 -5.97
N ILE A 387 20.37 -10.75 -6.93
CA ILE A 387 21.29 -11.17 -8.00
C ILE A 387 20.54 -11.23 -9.33
N SER A 388 21.13 -10.66 -10.40
CA SER A 388 20.51 -10.66 -11.73
C SER A 388 20.49 -12.04 -12.38
N GLU A 389 21.49 -12.87 -12.05
CA GLU A 389 21.69 -14.18 -12.65
C GLU A 389 20.76 -15.22 -12.03
N ASN A 390 20.03 -15.96 -12.87
CA ASN A 390 19.32 -17.16 -12.41
C ASN A 390 20.33 -18.30 -12.24
N ILE A 391 20.45 -18.81 -11.01
CA ILE A 391 21.32 -19.94 -10.69
C ILE A 391 20.45 -21.20 -10.59
N PRO A 392 20.64 -22.22 -11.44
CA PRO A 392 19.84 -23.44 -11.41
C PRO A 392 19.85 -24.09 -10.03
N ASN A 393 18.67 -24.52 -9.56
CA ASN A 393 18.44 -25.16 -8.26
C ASN A 393 18.74 -24.28 -7.03
N VAL A 394 18.87 -22.97 -7.18
CA VAL A 394 19.04 -22.03 -6.06
C VAL A 394 17.80 -21.13 -5.94
N SER A 395 17.17 -21.15 -4.77
CA SER A 395 16.09 -20.21 -4.45
C SER A 395 16.69 -18.92 -3.90
N VAL A 396 16.43 -17.80 -4.57
CA VAL A 396 16.84 -16.46 -4.10
C VAL A 396 15.66 -15.81 -3.39
N ARG A 397 15.86 -15.45 -2.12
CA ARG A 397 14.86 -14.73 -1.32
C ARG A 397 15.24 -13.27 -1.17
N ASN A 398 14.26 -12.40 -1.15
CA ASN A 398 14.45 -10.95 -1.08
C ASN A 398 13.43 -10.31 -0.14
N ILE A 399 13.70 -10.40 1.16
CA ILE A 399 12.87 -9.78 2.19
C ILE A 399 13.35 -8.35 2.41
N TYR A 400 12.48 -7.37 2.19
CA TYR A 400 12.86 -5.94 2.22
C TYR A 400 12.96 -5.36 3.62
N PHE A 401 12.06 -5.78 4.50
CA PHE A 401 11.92 -5.21 5.83
C PHE A 401 12.08 -6.29 6.89
N GLU A 402 12.46 -5.89 8.09
CA GLU A 402 12.53 -6.78 9.25
C GLU A 402 11.98 -6.09 10.49
N ILE A 403 11.72 -6.90 11.52
CA ILE A 403 11.27 -6.41 12.83
C ILE A 403 12.47 -6.29 13.75
N THR A 404 12.73 -5.08 14.25
CA THR A 404 13.71 -4.80 15.30
C THR A 404 12.98 -4.65 16.63
N PRO A 405 13.25 -5.53 17.63
CA PRO A 405 12.57 -5.49 18.92
C PRO A 405 12.74 -4.16 19.66
N ALA A 406 11.69 -3.77 20.39
CA ALA A 406 11.59 -2.51 21.13
C ALA A 406 12.75 -2.29 22.11
N GLU A 407 13.27 -3.35 22.73
CA GLU A 407 14.38 -3.30 23.70
C GLU A 407 15.72 -2.89 23.10
N LEU A 408 15.86 -2.92 21.77
CA LEU A 408 17.06 -2.45 21.06
C LEU A 408 16.96 -0.96 20.69
N ILE A 409 15.81 -0.32 20.90
CA ILE A 409 15.54 1.06 20.52
C ILE A 409 15.57 1.95 21.77
N SER A 410 16.44 2.96 21.78
CA SER A 410 16.58 3.91 22.89
C SER A 410 15.44 4.92 22.95
N GLY A 411 14.86 5.28 21.81
CA GLY A 411 13.69 6.14 21.75
C GLY A 411 13.15 6.35 20.33
N ILE A 412 11.93 6.87 20.23
CA ILE A 412 11.27 7.20 18.98
C ILE A 412 11.00 8.71 18.97
N VAL A 413 11.62 9.43 18.03
CA VAL A 413 11.44 10.88 17.87
C VAL A 413 10.22 11.14 16.99
N THR A 414 9.20 11.77 17.57
CA THR A 414 7.89 12.01 16.95
C THR A 414 7.45 13.46 17.11
N GLU A 415 6.33 13.84 16.49
CA GLU A 415 5.68 15.13 16.74
C GLU A 415 5.07 15.28 18.14
N LYS A 416 5.09 14.22 18.96
CA LYS A 416 4.69 14.22 20.38
C LYS A 416 5.89 14.28 21.32
N GLY A 417 7.09 14.49 20.78
CA GLY A 417 8.36 14.44 21.49
C GLY A 417 9.06 13.10 21.34
N ILE A 418 10.08 12.90 22.16
CA ILE A 418 10.87 11.67 22.20
C ILE A 418 10.16 10.69 23.14
N LEU A 419 9.60 9.63 22.57
CA LEU A 419 8.84 8.62 23.29
C LEU A 419 9.70 7.39 23.54
N GLY A 420 9.50 6.73 24.68
CA GLY A 420 9.94 5.35 24.84
C GLY A 420 9.15 4.44 23.87
N PRO A 421 9.73 3.34 23.38
CA PRO A 421 9.04 2.43 22.44
C PRO A 421 7.65 1.99 22.92
N LYS A 422 7.49 1.71 24.23
CA LYS A 422 6.20 1.33 24.83
C LYS A 422 5.22 2.50 24.98
N ASP A 423 5.72 3.73 25.08
CA ASP A 423 4.87 4.92 25.22
C ASP A 423 4.23 5.34 23.89
N PHE A 424 4.85 4.94 22.76
CA PHE A 424 4.30 5.17 21.43
C PHE A 424 2.89 4.58 21.28
N ALA A 425 2.66 3.41 21.86
CA ALA A 425 1.36 2.72 21.82
C ALA A 425 0.23 3.48 22.57
N SER A 426 0.57 4.38 23.49
CA SER A 426 -0.44 5.18 24.20
C SER A 426 -1.12 6.24 23.31
N GLN A 427 -0.46 6.65 22.22
CA GLN A 427 -0.94 7.70 21.29
C GLN A 427 -2.05 7.21 20.35
N LEU A 428 -2.41 5.93 20.43
CA LEU A 428 -3.20 5.19 19.42
C LEU A 428 -4.71 5.23 19.60
N LYS A 429 -5.20 5.64 20.77
CA LYS A 429 -6.65 5.66 21.04
C LYS A 429 -7.43 6.44 19.97
N ASN A 430 -6.79 7.43 19.37
CA ASN A 430 -7.38 8.27 18.33
C ASN A 430 -7.42 7.59 16.95
N TRP A 431 -6.48 6.69 16.66
CA TRP A 431 -6.38 6.00 15.37
C TRP A 431 -7.31 4.78 15.27
N ARG A 432 -7.76 4.22 16.41
CA ARG A 432 -8.70 3.07 16.42
C ARG A 432 -10.01 3.36 15.71
N LYS A 433 -10.49 4.61 15.75
CA LYS A 433 -11.72 5.00 15.03
C LYS A 433 -11.53 4.96 13.51
N ALA A 434 -10.35 5.35 13.05
CA ALA A 434 -10.00 5.27 11.62
C ALA A 434 -9.84 3.80 11.19
N LEU A 435 -9.27 2.94 12.03
CA LEU A 435 -9.19 1.50 11.77
C LEU A 435 -10.59 0.86 11.67
N ALA A 436 -11.47 1.15 12.64
CA ALA A 436 -12.84 0.64 12.65
C ALA A 436 -13.62 1.08 11.40
N CYS A 437 -13.33 2.26 10.86
CA CYS A 437 -13.89 2.70 9.57
C CYS A 437 -13.44 1.78 8.44
N LEU A 438 -12.15 1.44 8.35
CA LEU A 438 -11.66 0.50 7.34
C LEU A 438 -12.25 -0.90 7.48
N GLU A 439 -12.45 -1.39 8.70
CA GLU A 439 -13.10 -2.68 8.95
C GLU A 439 -14.56 -2.70 8.49
N GLN A 440 -15.31 -1.62 8.76
CA GLN A 440 -16.67 -1.46 8.25
C GLN A 440 -16.72 -1.39 6.72
N LEU A 441 -15.63 -0.93 6.10
CA LEU A 441 -15.45 -0.89 4.67
C LEU A 441 -14.77 -2.17 4.14
N ASP A 442 -14.77 -3.29 4.85
CA ASP A 442 -14.21 -4.58 4.40
C ASP A 442 -12.79 -4.48 3.78
N PHE A 443 -11.92 -3.59 4.31
CA PHE A 443 -10.57 -3.41 3.75
C PHE A 443 -9.66 -4.63 3.94
N PHE A 444 -10.04 -5.55 4.81
CA PHE A 444 -9.21 -6.69 5.22
C PHE A 444 -9.81 -8.06 4.88
N CYS A 445 -10.85 -8.09 4.03
CA CYS A 445 -11.60 -9.30 3.67
C CYS A 445 -11.13 -9.96 2.38
#